data_AF-A0A382QIC1-F1
#
_entry.id   AF-A0A382QIC1-F1
#
_cell.length_a   1.000
_cell.length_b   1.000
_cell.length_c   1.000
_cell.angle_alpha   90.00
_cell.angle_beta   90.00
_cell.angle_gamma   90.00
#
_symmetry.space_group_name_H-M   'P 1'
#
loop_
_entity.id
_entity.type
_entity.pdbx_description
1 polymer ?
#
loop_
_entity_poly.entity_id
_entity_poly.type
_entity_poly.pdbx_seq_one_letter_code
_entity_poly.pdbx_strand_id
1 'polypeptide(L)'
;MRETNVEGSNFYNSSLKEAQLCDMRRYTKANWIGADIRDIDFSGAYLVRRHIIDENFLHEFRQQDNLHKALYWIWNVTSNCGRSMSRWGLFLAINVLLFACIYWGMDTWMPPGEPLASHLKNIGEGGLPGGFIPYLYYSVVTFTTLGYGDVVPQTTAGQIVLIIHISIGYLGLGALLSILATKFATRGN
;
A
#
# COMPACT_ATOMS: atom_id res chain seq x y z
N MET A 1 18.84 -32.37 -23.19
CA MET A 1 19.14 -30.93 -23.39
C MET A 1 20.05 -30.49 -22.25
N ARG A 2 21.12 -29.75 -22.53
CA ARG A 2 22.09 -29.30 -21.50
C ARG A 2 21.50 -28.08 -20.80
N GLU A 3 21.19 -28.20 -19.51
CA GLU A 3 20.84 -27.06 -18.66
C GLU A 3 21.99 -26.03 -18.68
N THR A 4 21.69 -24.74 -18.89
CA THR A 4 22.71 -23.69 -18.92
C THR A 4 22.60 -22.82 -17.66
N ASN A 5 23.66 -22.79 -16.85
CA ASN A 5 23.76 -21.94 -15.66
C ASN A 5 24.45 -20.63 -16.03
N VAL A 6 23.75 -19.51 -15.84
CA VAL A 6 24.22 -18.16 -16.19
C VAL A 6 24.44 -17.28 -14.96
N GLU A 7 24.61 -17.87 -13.78
CA GLU A 7 24.88 -17.10 -12.56
C GLU A 7 26.13 -16.21 -12.70
N GLY A 8 25.98 -14.92 -12.40
CA GLY A 8 27.08 -13.95 -12.49
C GLY A 8 27.45 -13.53 -13.91
N SER A 9 26.75 -14.03 -14.94
CA SER A 9 26.93 -13.56 -16.31
C SER A 9 26.47 -12.10 -16.46
N ASN A 10 27.19 -11.33 -17.28
CA ASN A 10 26.89 -9.93 -17.53
C ASN A 10 26.48 -9.71 -18.98
N PHE A 11 25.19 -9.45 -19.20
CA PHE A 11 24.59 -9.16 -20.51
C PHE A 11 24.30 -7.67 -20.70
N TYR A 12 24.96 -6.79 -19.93
CA TYR A 12 24.75 -5.35 -20.00
C TYR A 12 24.93 -4.78 -21.41
N ASN A 13 23.90 -4.11 -21.94
CA ASN A 13 23.87 -3.58 -23.32
C ASN A 13 24.27 -4.60 -24.40
N SER A 14 24.06 -5.89 -24.16
CA SER A 14 24.39 -6.95 -25.13
C SER A 14 23.24 -7.17 -26.11
N SER A 15 23.57 -7.56 -27.34
CA SER A 15 22.57 -7.97 -28.33
C SER A 15 22.47 -9.49 -28.36
N LEU A 16 21.28 -10.01 -28.11
CA LEU A 16 21.00 -11.45 -28.09
C LEU A 16 20.06 -11.87 -29.23
N LYS A 17 19.94 -11.05 -30.28
CA LYS A 17 19.11 -11.36 -31.46
C LYS A 17 19.41 -12.76 -32.01
N GLU A 18 18.34 -13.48 -32.38
CA GLU A 18 18.40 -14.84 -32.92
C GLU A 18 18.96 -15.89 -31.94
N ALA A 19 19.23 -15.53 -30.68
CA ALA A 19 19.60 -16.50 -29.66
C ALA A 19 18.38 -17.36 -29.26
N GLN A 20 18.66 -18.61 -28.91
CA GLN A 20 17.68 -19.51 -28.31
C GLN A 20 17.98 -19.61 -26.82
N LEU A 21 17.05 -19.13 -25.99
CA LEU A 21 17.16 -19.22 -24.54
C LEU A 21 16.22 -20.32 -24.06
N CYS A 22 16.77 -21.51 -23.83
CA CYS A 22 16.04 -22.66 -23.32
C CYS A 22 16.64 -23.10 -21.98
N ASP A 23 15.77 -23.40 -21.00
CA ASP A 23 16.15 -24.07 -19.75
C ASP A 23 17.31 -23.40 -18.96
N MET A 24 17.23 -22.08 -18.78
CA MET A 24 18.22 -21.30 -18.02
C MET A 24 17.96 -21.35 -16.52
N ARG A 25 19.00 -21.64 -15.75
CA ARG A 25 19.00 -21.62 -14.27
C ARG A 25 19.71 -20.37 -13.76
N ARG A 26 19.26 -19.87 -12.60
CA ARG A 26 19.86 -18.72 -11.88
C ARG A 26 19.97 -17.44 -12.73
N TYR A 27 19.12 -17.29 -13.75
CA TYR A 27 19.03 -16.10 -14.59
C TYR A 27 18.79 -14.82 -13.78
N THR A 28 18.19 -14.90 -12.60
CA THR A 28 17.95 -13.77 -11.70
C THR A 28 19.21 -13.18 -11.06
N LYS A 29 20.35 -13.85 -11.18
CA LYS A 29 21.66 -13.37 -10.71
C LYS A 29 22.57 -12.87 -11.82
N ALA A 30 22.12 -12.94 -13.07
CA ALA A 30 22.80 -12.32 -14.20
C ALA A 30 22.33 -10.86 -14.34
N ASN A 31 23.18 -10.01 -14.91
CA ASN A 31 22.82 -8.63 -15.22
C ASN A 31 22.26 -8.56 -16.64
N TRP A 32 21.01 -8.12 -16.79
CA TRP A 32 20.32 -8.06 -18.09
C TRP A 32 20.01 -6.63 -18.57
N ILE A 33 20.50 -5.63 -17.85
CA ILE A 33 20.17 -4.22 -18.12
C ILE A 33 20.68 -3.80 -19.51
N GLY A 34 19.78 -3.29 -20.35
CA GLY A 34 20.04 -2.86 -21.71
C GLY A 34 20.21 -3.99 -22.73
N ALA A 35 20.01 -5.25 -22.34
CA ALA A 35 20.10 -6.37 -23.28
C ALA A 35 18.98 -6.29 -24.35
N ASP A 36 19.35 -6.33 -25.64
CA ASP A 36 18.41 -6.39 -26.74
C ASP A 36 17.87 -7.81 -26.88
N ILE A 37 16.61 -7.97 -26.48
CA ILE A 37 15.88 -9.25 -26.51
C ILE A 37 14.92 -9.40 -27.70
N ARG A 38 15.02 -8.53 -28.71
CA ARG A 38 14.22 -8.65 -29.94
C ARG A 38 14.64 -9.91 -30.69
N ASP A 39 13.65 -10.60 -31.25
CA ASP A 39 13.84 -11.78 -32.09
C ASP A 39 14.60 -12.95 -31.39
N ILE A 40 14.41 -13.08 -30.07
CA ILE A 40 14.85 -14.25 -29.29
C ILE A 40 13.74 -15.29 -29.21
N ASP A 41 14.10 -16.55 -29.38
CA ASP A 41 13.22 -17.66 -29.08
C ASP A 41 13.23 -17.95 -27.57
N PHE A 42 12.10 -17.64 -26.93
CA PHE A 42 11.85 -17.88 -25.50
C PHE A 42 10.96 -19.11 -25.25
N SER A 43 10.85 -20.03 -26.21
CA SER A 43 10.06 -21.26 -26.06
C SER A 43 10.52 -22.05 -24.83
N GLY A 44 9.68 -22.09 -23.80
CA GLY A 44 10.01 -22.74 -22.51
C GLY A 44 10.77 -21.86 -21.50
N ALA A 45 11.15 -20.63 -21.85
CA ALA A 45 11.86 -19.68 -20.98
C ALA A 45 11.08 -18.38 -20.72
N TYR A 46 9.76 -18.47 -20.59
CA TYR A 46 8.86 -17.33 -20.39
C TYR A 46 9.18 -16.51 -19.12
N LEU A 47 9.62 -17.16 -18.04
CA LEU A 47 10.02 -16.47 -16.80
C LEU A 47 11.28 -15.62 -16.99
N VAL A 48 12.21 -16.06 -17.84
CA VAL A 48 13.41 -15.30 -18.19
C VAL A 48 13.03 -14.04 -18.94
N ARG A 49 12.18 -14.16 -19.97
CA ARG A 49 11.70 -13.01 -20.75
C ARG A 49 11.04 -11.97 -19.84
N ARG A 50 10.16 -12.42 -18.95
CA ARG A 50 9.48 -11.55 -17.99
C ARG A 50 10.48 -10.84 -17.08
N HIS A 51 11.46 -11.57 -16.55
CA HIS A 51 12.48 -11.01 -15.67
C HIS A 51 13.32 -9.91 -16.35
N ILE A 52 13.80 -10.15 -17.59
CA ILE A 52 14.60 -9.18 -18.34
C ILE A 52 13.80 -7.90 -18.62
N ILE A 53 12.52 -8.02 -18.98
CA ILE A 53 11.64 -6.87 -19.21
C ILE A 53 11.42 -6.09 -17.92
N ASP A 54 11.10 -6.77 -16.81
CA ASP A 54 10.86 -6.14 -15.51
C ASP A 54 12.13 -5.40 -15.01
N GLU A 55 13.32 -5.98 -15.19
CA GLU A 55 14.60 -5.38 -14.80
C GLU A 55 14.93 -4.12 -15.62
N ASN A 56 14.73 -4.17 -16.94
CA ASN A 56 14.92 -3.02 -17.84
C ASN A 56 13.91 -1.91 -17.58
N PHE A 57 12.64 -2.26 -17.40
CA PHE A 57 11.59 -1.32 -17.04
C PHE A 57 11.93 -0.60 -15.72
N LEU A 58 12.36 -1.34 -14.68
CA LEU A 58 12.76 -0.74 -13.40
C LEU A 58 13.99 0.17 -13.51
N HIS A 59 14.92 -0.13 -14.42
CA HIS A 59 16.09 0.69 -14.69
C HIS A 59 15.70 2.00 -15.40
N GLU A 60 14.89 1.92 -16.45
CA GLU A 60 14.34 3.08 -17.18
C GLU A 60 13.50 3.96 -16.27
N PHE A 61 12.56 3.35 -15.51
CA PHE A 61 11.70 4.04 -14.57
C PHE A 61 12.49 4.78 -13.48
N ARG A 62 13.64 4.24 -13.04
CA ARG A 62 14.51 4.90 -12.05
C ARG A 62 15.27 6.10 -12.59
N GLN A 63 15.53 6.15 -13.90
CA GLN A 63 16.21 7.27 -14.56
C GLN A 63 15.25 8.39 -14.97
N GLN A 64 13.95 8.12 -15.05
CA GLN A 64 13.01 9.03 -15.70
C GLN A 64 12.46 10.18 -14.83
N ASP A 65 12.42 10.11 -13.48
CA ASP A 65 11.90 11.25 -12.70
C ASP A 65 12.17 11.27 -11.17
N ASN A 66 12.48 12.45 -10.64
CA ASN A 66 12.63 12.69 -9.18
C ASN A 66 11.28 12.67 -8.44
N LEU A 67 10.18 13.02 -9.11
CA LEU A 67 8.83 12.96 -8.53
C LEU A 67 8.39 11.52 -8.25
N HIS A 68 8.74 10.58 -9.14
CA HIS A 68 8.44 9.16 -8.95
C HIS A 68 9.26 8.56 -7.82
N LYS A 69 10.52 8.99 -7.62
CA LYS A 69 11.31 8.63 -6.42
C LYS A 69 10.69 9.15 -5.13
N ALA A 70 10.17 10.37 -5.10
CA ALA A 70 9.49 10.92 -3.93
C ALA A 70 8.17 10.18 -3.64
N LEU A 71 7.37 9.92 -4.68
CA LEU A 71 6.14 9.13 -4.57
C LEU A 71 6.45 7.69 -4.09
N TYR A 72 7.49 7.07 -4.64
CA TYR A 72 7.96 5.75 -4.25
C TYR A 72 8.56 5.75 -2.85
N TRP A 73 9.19 6.84 -2.40
CA TRP A 73 9.70 7.00 -1.05
C TRP A 73 8.55 7.16 -0.04
N ILE A 74 7.54 7.97 -0.34
CA ILE A 74 6.31 8.07 0.46
C ILE A 74 5.59 6.72 0.49
N TRP A 75 5.53 6.03 -0.64
CA TRP A 75 5.00 4.68 -0.77
C TRP A 75 5.83 3.64 0.00
N ASN A 76 7.15 3.79 0.08
CA ASN A 76 8.06 2.88 0.79
C ASN A 76 8.10 3.14 2.31
N VAL A 77 7.93 4.39 2.72
CA VAL A 77 7.81 4.82 4.13
C VAL A 77 6.48 4.34 4.71
N THR A 78 5.40 4.34 3.92
CA THR A 78 4.10 3.78 4.32
C THR A 78 4.06 2.26 4.14
N SER A 79 4.53 1.76 3.00
CA SER A 79 4.41 0.38 2.56
C SER A 79 5.75 -0.15 2.08
N ASN A 80 6.58 -0.56 3.03
CA ASN A 80 7.76 -1.35 2.71
C ASN A 80 7.28 -2.74 2.23
N CYS A 81 7.12 -2.81 0.90
CA CYS A 81 6.67 -3.91 0.04
C CYS A 81 6.23 -5.21 0.72
N GLY A 82 4.92 -5.48 0.72
CA GLY A 82 4.30 -6.80 0.49
C GLY A 82 4.65 -7.99 1.38
N ARG A 83 5.60 -7.87 2.33
CA ARG A 83 6.17 -9.02 3.05
C ARG A 83 5.48 -9.28 4.38
N SER A 84 4.69 -8.33 4.89
CA SER A 84 3.99 -8.49 6.16
C SER A 84 2.63 -7.79 6.13
N MET A 85 1.59 -8.58 5.81
CA MET A 85 0.17 -8.25 6.03
C MET A 85 -0.06 -7.68 7.44
N SER A 86 0.69 -8.18 8.44
CA SER A 86 0.58 -7.73 9.83
C SER A 86 1.13 -6.32 10.06
N ARG A 87 2.19 -5.89 9.36
CA ARG A 87 2.71 -4.51 9.47
C ARG A 87 1.73 -3.48 8.90
N TRP A 88 1.09 -3.79 7.77
CA TRP A 88 0.06 -2.91 7.21
C TRP A 88 -1.19 -2.89 8.10
N GLY A 89 -1.65 -4.05 8.58
CA GLY A 89 -2.74 -4.11 9.55
C GLY A 89 -2.46 -3.29 10.82
N LEU A 90 -1.22 -3.34 11.33
CA LEU A 90 -0.80 -2.53 12.48
C LEU A 90 -0.81 -1.03 12.14
N PHE A 91 -0.33 -0.63 10.96
CA PHE A 91 -0.39 0.77 10.53
C PHE A 91 -1.83 1.30 10.46
N LEU A 92 -2.76 0.52 9.93
CA LEU A 92 -4.19 0.88 9.90
C LEU A 92 -4.76 0.99 11.32
N ALA A 93 -4.44 0.05 12.22
CA ALA A 93 -4.86 0.10 13.62
C ALA A 93 -4.31 1.33 14.36
N ILE A 94 -3.06 1.70 14.10
CA ILE A 94 -2.45 2.93 14.65
C ILE A 94 -3.18 4.17 14.13
N ASN A 95 -3.54 4.23 12.85
CA ASN A 95 -4.32 5.35 12.31
C ASN A 95 -5.69 5.47 12.97
N VAL A 96 -6.40 4.36 13.17
CA VAL A 96 -7.68 4.34 13.89
C VAL A 96 -7.53 4.88 15.31
N LEU A 97 -6.49 4.43 16.03
CA LEU A 97 -6.21 4.91 17.38
C LEU A 97 -5.82 6.40 17.39
N LEU A 98 -5.02 6.84 16.41
CA LEU A 98 -4.63 8.24 16.26
C LEU A 98 -5.85 9.15 16.10
N PHE A 99 -6.77 8.80 15.19
CA PHE A 99 -7.98 9.60 14.98
C PHE A 99 -8.94 9.55 16.18
N ALA A 100 -9.04 8.41 16.88
CA ALA A 100 -9.77 8.33 18.14
C ALA A 100 -9.19 9.30 19.19
N CYS A 101 -7.87 9.34 19.33
CA CYS A 101 -7.18 10.29 20.21
C CYS A 101 -7.38 11.75 19.76
N ILE A 102 -7.41 12.03 18.45
CA ILE A 102 -7.70 13.37 17.93
C ILE A 102 -9.11 13.80 18.32
N TYR A 103 -10.14 12.98 18.11
CA TYR A 103 -11.51 13.34 18.48
C TYR A 103 -11.67 13.54 19.99
N TRP A 104 -11.08 12.65 20.79
CA TRP A 104 -11.07 12.82 22.25
C TRP A 104 -10.33 14.09 22.68
N GLY A 105 -9.21 14.38 22.02
CA GLY A 105 -8.42 15.59 22.25
C GLY A 105 -9.15 16.86 21.83
N MET A 106 -9.90 16.84 20.72
CA MET A 106 -10.71 17.98 20.28
C MET A 106 -11.75 18.34 21.33
N ASP A 107 -12.48 17.36 21.85
CA ASP A 107 -13.46 17.61 22.91
C ASP A 107 -12.83 18.05 24.24
N THR A 108 -11.62 17.56 24.55
CA THR A 108 -10.92 17.88 25.80
C THR A 108 -10.26 19.26 25.78
N TRP A 109 -9.63 19.64 24.66
CA TRP A 109 -8.76 20.81 24.56
C TRP A 109 -9.41 21.98 23.81
N MET A 110 -10.39 21.71 22.96
CA MET A 110 -11.04 22.72 22.13
C MET A 110 -12.55 22.50 22.08
N PRO A 111 -13.27 22.49 23.21
CA PRO A 111 -14.71 22.24 23.19
C PRO A 111 -15.42 23.26 22.30
N PRO A 112 -16.44 22.83 21.52
CA PRO A 112 -17.25 23.78 20.77
C PRO A 112 -17.95 24.70 21.77
N GLY A 113 -17.96 26.00 21.50
CA GLY A 113 -18.61 26.96 22.40
C GLY A 113 -20.08 26.60 22.69
N GLU A 114 -20.59 27.09 23.82
CA GLU A 114 -22.00 26.99 24.21
C GLU A 114 -22.93 27.24 23.00
N PRO A 115 -23.93 26.37 22.72
CA PRO A 115 -24.52 25.33 23.58
C PRO A 115 -24.03 23.88 23.32
N LEU A 116 -22.94 23.69 22.57
CA LEU A 116 -22.50 22.35 22.15
C LEU A 116 -21.53 21.73 23.18
N ALA A 117 -21.82 20.52 23.66
CA ALA A 117 -20.95 19.82 24.61
C ALA A 117 -19.78 19.05 23.95
N SER A 118 -19.91 18.68 22.66
CA SER A 118 -18.90 17.90 21.92
C SER A 118 -18.97 18.20 20.43
N HIS A 119 -17.84 18.03 19.74
CA HIS A 119 -17.78 18.07 18.28
C HIS A 119 -18.55 16.93 17.60
N LEU A 120 -18.79 15.84 18.34
CA LEU A 120 -19.51 14.65 17.91
C LEU A 120 -20.87 14.59 18.62
N LYS A 121 -21.93 14.44 17.82
CA LYS A 121 -23.30 14.30 18.30
C LYS A 121 -23.53 12.89 18.83
N ASN A 122 -24.31 12.76 19.91
CA ASN A 122 -24.68 11.51 20.59
C ASN A 122 -23.48 10.73 21.17
N ILE A 123 -22.34 11.38 21.41
CA ILE A 123 -21.18 10.68 21.95
C ILE A 123 -21.40 10.29 23.41
N GLY A 124 -21.32 8.99 23.71
CA GLY A 124 -21.66 8.44 25.04
C GLY A 124 -23.16 8.22 25.27
N GLU A 125 -24.00 8.44 24.25
CA GLU A 125 -25.40 8.05 24.26
C GLU A 125 -25.59 6.67 23.59
N GLY A 126 -26.75 6.04 23.74
CA GLY A 126 -27.07 4.79 23.03
C GLY A 126 -26.43 3.49 23.58
N GLY A 127 -26.03 3.47 24.86
CA GLY A 127 -25.49 2.26 25.51
C GLY A 127 -23.99 2.04 25.32
N LEU A 128 -23.28 3.01 24.72
CA LEU A 128 -21.82 3.00 24.65
C LEU A 128 -21.23 3.32 26.04
N PRO A 129 -20.17 2.59 26.47
CA PRO A 129 -19.51 2.89 27.75
C PRO A 129 -18.86 4.28 27.69
N GLY A 130 -18.90 5.03 28.80
CA GLY A 130 -18.31 6.36 28.88
C GLY A 130 -16.78 6.38 28.73
N GLY A 131 -16.22 7.58 28.54
CA GLY A 131 -14.77 7.79 28.43
C GLY A 131 -14.26 7.72 26.99
N PHE A 132 -13.15 7.02 26.75
CA PHE A 132 -12.47 6.97 25.44
C PHE A 132 -13.14 6.04 24.42
N ILE A 133 -13.91 5.05 24.88
CA ILE A 133 -14.46 4.00 24.02
C ILE A 133 -15.38 4.51 22.90
N PRO A 134 -16.27 5.50 23.10
CA PRO A 134 -17.13 6.04 22.04
C PRO A 134 -16.32 6.69 20.90
N TYR A 135 -15.20 7.34 21.23
CA TYR A 135 -14.29 7.92 20.24
C TYR A 135 -13.58 6.85 19.42
N LEU A 136 -13.13 5.77 20.09
CA LEU A 136 -12.55 4.61 19.41
C LEU A 136 -13.57 3.94 18.49
N TYR A 137 -14.79 3.73 18.98
CA TYR A 137 -15.90 3.19 18.21
C TYR A 137 -16.17 4.03 16.95
N TYR A 138 -16.36 5.34 17.11
CA TYR A 138 -16.60 6.24 15.99
C TYR A 138 -15.44 6.22 14.98
N SER A 139 -14.19 6.19 15.47
CA SER A 139 -13.02 6.09 14.62
C SER A 139 -12.99 4.79 13.81
N VAL A 140 -13.26 3.64 14.44
CA VAL A 140 -13.34 2.34 13.76
C VAL A 140 -14.43 2.33 12.70
N VAL A 141 -15.65 2.75 13.05
CA VAL A 141 -16.83 2.76 12.15
C VAL A 141 -16.60 3.67 10.94
N THR A 142 -15.97 4.82 11.16
CA THR A 142 -15.62 5.77 10.10
C THR A 142 -14.51 5.22 9.21
N PHE A 143 -13.43 4.70 9.79
CA PHE A 143 -12.28 4.16 9.06
C PHE A 143 -12.64 2.96 8.20
N THR A 144 -13.49 2.07 8.74
CA THR A 144 -14.02 0.90 8.03
C THR A 144 -15.13 1.25 7.04
N THR A 145 -15.49 2.53 6.93
CA THR A 145 -16.56 3.04 6.04
C THR A 145 -17.94 2.41 6.33
N LEU A 146 -18.15 1.87 7.53
CA LEU A 146 -19.44 1.32 7.95
C LEU A 146 -20.49 2.41 8.13
N GLY A 147 -20.12 3.51 8.79
CA GLY A 147 -20.93 4.72 8.87
C GLY A 147 -22.35 4.53 9.40
N TYR A 148 -22.53 3.89 10.57
CA TYR A 148 -23.86 3.62 11.13
C TYR A 148 -24.74 4.87 11.35
N GLY A 149 -24.12 6.05 11.47
CA GLY A 149 -24.83 7.33 11.60
C GLY A 149 -25.40 7.60 13.00
N ASP A 150 -25.06 6.75 13.96
CA ASP A 150 -25.39 6.90 15.38
C ASP A 150 -24.58 8.02 16.04
N VAL A 151 -23.29 8.12 15.71
CA VAL A 151 -22.39 9.23 16.07
C VAL A 151 -22.00 10.00 14.80
N VAL A 152 -22.20 11.32 14.81
CA VAL A 152 -21.93 12.18 13.63
C VAL A 152 -21.26 13.50 14.04
N PRO A 153 -20.36 14.06 13.22
CA PRO A 153 -19.74 15.34 13.53
C PRO A 153 -20.72 16.46 13.24
N GLN A 154 -20.98 17.28 14.25
CA GLN A 154 -21.94 18.41 14.18
C GLN A 154 -21.25 19.77 13.99
N THR A 155 -19.93 19.82 14.17
CA THR A 155 -19.14 21.06 14.08
C THR A 155 -18.29 21.06 12.82
N THR A 156 -17.99 22.26 12.30
CA THR A 156 -17.11 22.42 11.13
C THR A 156 -15.72 21.82 11.37
N ALA A 157 -15.15 22.01 12.56
CA ALA A 157 -13.86 21.42 12.91
C ALA A 157 -13.92 19.88 12.91
N GLY A 158 -14.96 19.28 13.50
CA GLY A 158 -15.17 17.83 13.49
C GLY A 158 -15.34 17.27 12.07
N GLN A 159 -16.04 18.02 11.20
CA GLN A 159 -16.22 17.66 9.79
C GLN A 159 -14.91 17.73 8.98
N ILE A 160 -14.05 18.72 9.23
CA ILE A 160 -12.74 18.79 8.57
C ILE A 160 -11.89 17.58 8.96
N VAL A 161 -11.85 17.23 10.24
CA VAL A 161 -11.12 16.04 10.71
C VAL A 161 -11.72 14.76 10.12
N LEU A 162 -13.04 14.66 10.02
CA LEU A 162 -13.73 13.55 9.36
C LEU A 162 -13.28 13.40 7.89
N ILE A 163 -13.22 14.48 7.12
CA ILE A 163 -12.83 14.45 5.70
C ILE A 163 -11.40 13.91 5.55
N ILE A 164 -10.48 14.35 6.40
CA ILE A 164 -9.09 13.87 6.40
C ILE A 164 -9.06 12.39 6.81
N HIS A 165 -9.81 12.00 7.84
CA HIS A 165 -9.87 10.62 8.33
C HIS A 165 -10.37 9.65 7.25
N ILE A 166 -11.48 9.99 6.58
CA ILE A 166 -12.05 9.17 5.50
C ILE A 166 -11.08 9.06 4.33
N SER A 167 -10.43 10.16 3.94
CA SER A 167 -9.47 10.19 2.83
C SER A 167 -8.29 9.24 3.08
N ILE A 168 -7.73 9.24 4.29
CA ILE A 168 -6.66 8.31 4.69
C ILE A 168 -7.18 6.87 4.78
N GLY A 169 -8.38 6.66 5.32
CA GLY A 169 -9.02 5.35 5.43
C GLY A 169 -9.22 4.67 4.08
N TYR A 170 -9.72 5.40 3.08
CA TYR A 170 -9.91 4.89 1.72
C TYR A 170 -8.60 4.43 1.08
N LEU A 171 -7.54 5.24 1.18
CA LEU A 171 -6.22 4.87 0.68
C LEU A 171 -5.67 3.64 1.42
N GLY A 172 -5.87 3.58 2.74
CA GLY A 172 -5.46 2.47 3.60
C GLY A 172 -6.12 1.13 3.24
N LEU A 173 -7.45 1.14 3.10
CA LEU A 173 -8.25 -0.02 2.74
C LEU A 173 -7.99 -0.46 1.29
N GLY A 174 -7.85 0.47 0.35
CA GLY A 174 -7.51 0.16 -1.04
C GLY A 174 -6.16 -0.57 -1.16
N ALA A 175 -5.16 -0.12 -0.43
CA ALA A 175 -3.86 -0.80 -0.37
C ALA A 175 -3.96 -2.20 0.29
N LEU A 176 -4.76 -2.34 1.36
CA LEU A 176 -5.00 -3.64 2.00
C LEU A 176 -5.63 -4.64 1.04
N LEU A 177 -6.64 -4.20 0.28
CA LEU A 177 -7.30 -5.01 -0.75
C LEU A 177 -6.33 -5.44 -1.86
N SER A 178 -5.47 -4.52 -2.32
CA SER A 178 -4.43 -4.84 -3.31
C SER A 178 -3.47 -5.93 -2.82
N ILE A 179 -2.97 -5.81 -1.58
CA ILE A 179 -2.07 -6.81 -0.97
C ILE A 179 -2.76 -8.17 -0.83
N LEU A 180 -4.02 -8.18 -0.39
CA LEU A 180 -4.82 -9.40 -0.27
C LEU A 180 -5.00 -10.08 -1.63
N ALA A 181 -5.35 -9.31 -2.66
CA ALA A 181 -5.52 -9.81 -4.02
C ALA A 181 -4.23 -10.46 -4.56
N THR A 182 -3.07 -9.81 -4.39
CA THR A 182 -1.78 -10.39 -4.79
C THR A 182 -1.49 -11.70 -4.06
N LYS A 183 -1.77 -11.75 -2.74
CA LYS A 183 -1.49 -12.94 -1.93
C LYS A 183 -2.38 -14.13 -2.32
N PHE A 184 -3.66 -13.89 -2.61
CA PHE A 184 -4.56 -14.95 -3.11
C PHE A 184 -4.14 -15.44 -4.49
N ALA A 185 -3.79 -14.52 -5.40
CA ALA A 185 -3.32 -14.88 -6.74
C ALA A 185 -2.05 -15.74 -6.72
N THR A 186 -1.15 -15.52 -5.76
CA THR A 186 0.12 -16.26 -5.66
C THR A 186 -0.06 -17.68 -5.07
N ARG A 187 -1.18 -17.96 -4.38
CA ARG A 187 -1.49 -19.28 -3.79
C ARG A 187 -2.35 -20.18 -4.70
N GLY A 188 -2.82 -19.65 -5.83
CA GLY A 188 -3.61 -20.38 -6.81
C GLY A 188 -2.80 -21.13 -7.87
N ASN A 189 -1.46 -21.12 -7.77
CA ASN A 189 -0.54 -21.87 -8.62
C ASN A 189 0.29 -22.84 -7.77
#